data_AF-A0A6N6WHY8-F1
#
_entry.id   AF-A0A6N6WHY8-F1
#
_cell.length_a   1.000
_cell.length_b   1.000
_cell.length_c   1.000
_cell.angle_alpha   90.00
_cell.angle_beta   90.00
_cell.angle_gamma   90.00
#
_symmetry.space_group_name_H-M   'P 1'
#
loop_
_entity.id
_entity.type
_entity.pdbx_description
1 polymer ?
#
loop_
_entity_poly.entity_id
_entity_poly.type
_entity_poly.pdbx_seq_one_letter_code
_entity_poly.pdbx_strand_id
1 'polypeptide(L)'
;MSKKMRGMSKGREMSTKELNKLLRDVFDSVPFDFTEDAELHSEQPLMYSIGQMLIKFQRPPESPKTYVYAAEKAITEFFHQRDKWQRDLPSFTGPYIFSVGDQQTCTIEVRSRYALDHISVRRTRNNLTIVLPHPRKWMRVGLGWLFEPPCPCGGPKCIPAPWRNTICQNGY
;
A
#
# COMPACT_ATOMS: atom_id res chain seq x y z
N MET A 1 -55.60 22.42 25.81
CA MET A 1 -54.27 22.92 25.36
C MET A 1 -53.19 21.90 25.75
N SER A 2 -52.04 21.95 25.06
CA SER A 2 -50.82 21.09 25.16
C SER A 2 -50.83 19.85 24.26
N LYS A 3 -50.43 19.99 22.98
CA LYS A 3 -49.07 20.05 22.38
C LYS A 3 -48.39 18.68 22.24
N LYS A 4 -48.58 18.12 21.03
CA LYS A 4 -47.68 17.27 20.23
C LYS A 4 -46.26 17.13 20.80
N MET A 5 -45.88 15.93 21.23
CA MET A 5 -44.48 15.51 21.19
C MET A 5 -44.12 15.16 19.74
N ARG A 6 -43.20 15.96 19.19
CA ARG A 6 -42.63 15.81 17.85
C ARG A 6 -41.72 14.59 17.81
N GLY A 7 -41.69 13.98 16.63
CA GLY A 7 -41.00 12.75 16.33
C GLY A 7 -39.54 12.74 16.73
N MET A 8 -39.14 11.61 17.31
CA MET A 8 -37.76 11.17 17.36
C MET A 8 -37.16 11.22 15.95
N SER A 9 -36.14 12.03 15.80
CA SER A 9 -35.29 12.09 14.62
C SER A 9 -34.72 10.70 14.36
N LYS A 10 -35.13 10.05 13.27
CA LYS A 10 -34.44 8.87 12.75
C LYS A 10 -33.01 9.29 12.44
N GLY A 11 -32.04 8.75 13.16
CA GLY A 11 -30.62 8.93 12.87
C GLY A 11 -30.38 8.55 11.41
N ARG A 12 -29.78 9.46 10.64
CA ARG A 12 -29.43 9.21 9.25
C ARG A 12 -28.36 8.13 9.23
N GLU A 13 -28.69 6.96 8.69
CA GLU A 13 -27.69 5.92 8.43
C GLU A 13 -26.64 6.47 7.46
N MET A 14 -25.38 6.39 7.88
CA MET A 14 -24.25 6.86 7.11
C MET A 14 -23.96 5.83 6.01
N SER A 15 -23.83 6.26 4.76
CA SER A 15 -23.49 5.33 3.68
C SER A 15 -22.06 4.78 3.84
N THR A 16 -21.77 3.61 3.28
CA THR A 16 -20.41 3.01 3.31
C THR A 16 -19.36 3.96 2.74
N LYS A 17 -19.73 4.78 1.75
CA LYS A 17 -18.84 5.79 1.16
C LYS A 17 -18.56 6.94 2.12
N GLU A 18 -19.57 7.44 2.83
CA GLU A 18 -19.41 8.48 3.86
C GLU A 18 -18.64 7.97 5.08
N LEU A 19 -18.88 6.73 5.50
CA LEU A 19 -18.13 6.08 6.57
C LEU A 19 -16.66 5.87 6.17
N ASN A 20 -16.39 5.37 4.95
CA ASN A 20 -15.02 5.25 4.46
C ASN A 20 -14.33 6.61 4.37
N LYS A 21 -15.05 7.66 3.96
CA LYS A 21 -14.52 9.03 3.96
C LYS A 21 -14.20 9.51 5.38
N LEU A 22 -15.11 9.35 6.34
CA LEU A 22 -14.89 9.72 7.75
C LEU A 22 -13.72 8.93 8.36
N LEU A 23 -13.64 7.62 8.08
CA LEU A 23 -12.55 6.77 8.56
C LEU A 23 -11.19 7.12 7.92
N ARG A 24 -11.18 7.60 6.67
CA ARG A 24 -9.98 8.23 6.07
C ARG A 24 -9.64 9.51 6.81
N ASP A 25 -10.59 10.44 6.87
CA ASP A 25 -10.40 11.78 7.42
C ASP A 25 -10.00 11.79 8.91
N VAL A 26 -10.37 10.76 9.69
CA VAL A 26 -10.15 10.69 11.15
C VAL A 26 -9.07 9.69 11.56
N PHE A 27 -8.99 8.53 10.91
CA PHE A 27 -8.14 7.42 11.37
C PHE A 27 -7.18 6.91 10.30
N ASP A 28 -7.29 7.40 9.06
CA ASP A 28 -6.40 7.07 7.95
C ASP A 28 -6.23 5.55 7.72
N SER A 29 -7.23 4.77 8.12
CA SER A 29 -7.14 3.32 8.29
C SER A 29 -7.88 2.54 7.21
N VAL A 30 -8.04 3.18 6.06
CA VAL A 30 -8.81 2.65 4.94
C VAL A 30 -7.88 1.89 4.00
N PRO A 31 -8.31 0.75 3.44
CA PRO A 31 -7.55 0.06 2.41
C PRO A 31 -7.22 0.95 1.20
N PHE A 32 -6.25 0.52 0.41
CA PHE A 32 -5.96 1.12 -0.89
C PHE A 32 -7.19 1.12 -1.80
N ASP A 33 -7.44 2.25 -2.46
CA ASP A 33 -8.44 2.42 -3.52
C ASP A 33 -7.78 2.91 -4.81
N PHE A 34 -7.84 2.10 -5.86
CA PHE A 34 -7.20 2.44 -7.14
C PHE A 34 -7.65 3.78 -7.74
N THR A 35 -8.91 4.19 -7.56
CA THR A 35 -9.42 5.42 -8.19
C THR A 35 -8.98 6.66 -7.42
N GLU A 36 -8.85 6.55 -6.10
CA GLU A 36 -8.48 7.68 -5.25
C GLU A 36 -6.96 7.79 -5.02
N ASP A 37 -6.24 6.67 -5.05
CA ASP A 37 -4.85 6.61 -4.59
C ASP A 37 -3.83 6.35 -5.71
N ALA A 38 -4.29 5.94 -6.90
CA ALA A 38 -3.39 5.64 -8.01
C ALA A 38 -3.64 6.56 -9.20
N GLU A 39 -2.57 7.18 -9.68
CA GLU A 39 -2.62 8.02 -10.87
C GLU A 39 -1.66 7.49 -11.94
N LEU A 40 -2.10 7.49 -13.20
CA LEU A 40 -1.23 7.14 -14.32
C LEU A 40 -0.37 8.35 -14.68
N HIS A 41 0.94 8.17 -14.74
CA HIS A 41 1.86 9.22 -15.11
C HIS A 41 1.70 9.58 -16.60
N SER A 42 1.40 10.84 -16.91
CA SER A 42 1.11 11.31 -18.27
C SER A 42 2.29 11.13 -19.23
N GLU A 43 3.51 11.38 -18.75
CA GLU A 43 4.74 11.36 -19.56
C GLU A 43 5.39 9.98 -19.68
N GLN A 44 5.01 9.02 -18.82
CA GLN A 44 5.65 7.70 -18.76
C GLN A 44 4.62 6.59 -18.85
N PRO A 45 4.48 5.93 -20.02
CA PRO A 45 3.52 4.84 -20.16
C PRO A 45 3.85 3.73 -19.16
N LEU A 46 2.80 3.12 -18.60
CA LEU A 46 2.87 2.02 -17.63
C LEU A 46 3.46 2.39 -16.25
N MET A 47 3.63 3.68 -15.97
CA MET A 47 4.04 4.17 -14.65
C MET A 47 2.84 4.72 -13.89
N TYR A 48 2.62 4.22 -12.68
CA TYR A 48 1.59 4.68 -11.76
C TYR A 48 2.24 5.28 -10.51
N SER A 49 1.73 6.40 -10.03
CA SER A 49 2.00 6.87 -8.68
C SER A 49 1.03 6.24 -7.70
N ILE A 50 1.50 5.86 -6.52
CA ILE A 50 0.68 5.52 -5.35
C ILE A 50 1.26 6.28 -4.16
N GLY A 51 0.56 7.32 -3.69
CA GLY A 51 1.17 8.31 -2.80
C GLY A 51 2.45 8.87 -3.42
N GLN A 52 3.59 8.70 -2.74
CA GLN A 52 4.91 9.12 -3.25
C GLN A 52 5.66 8.02 -4.02
N MET A 53 5.12 6.80 -4.07
CA MET A 53 5.79 5.69 -4.75
C MET A 53 5.55 5.76 -6.25
N LEU A 54 6.61 5.54 -7.05
CA LEU A 54 6.51 5.39 -8.50
C LEU A 54 6.64 3.92 -8.88
N ILE A 55 5.60 3.35 -9.48
CA ILE A 55 5.50 1.94 -9.85
C ILE A 55 5.44 1.82 -11.37
N LYS A 56 6.45 1.18 -11.97
CA LYS A 56 6.51 0.95 -13.42
C LYS A 56 6.29 -0.52 -13.75
N PHE A 57 5.27 -0.81 -14.55
CA PHE A 57 5.02 -2.16 -15.06
C PHE A 57 5.87 -2.42 -16.31
N GLN A 58 6.52 -3.60 -16.36
CA GLN A 58 7.37 -3.98 -17.49
C GLN A 58 6.59 -4.31 -18.77
N ARG A 59 5.32 -4.68 -18.63
CA ARG A 59 4.41 -4.97 -19.74
C ARG A 59 3.08 -4.28 -19.50
N PRO A 60 2.37 -3.88 -20.57
CA PRO A 60 1.01 -3.37 -20.46
C PRO A 60 0.12 -4.34 -19.67
N PRO A 61 -0.51 -3.90 -18.58
CA PRO A 61 -1.44 -4.74 -17.83
C PRO A 61 -2.74 -4.89 -18.62
N GLU A 62 -3.28 -6.11 -18.70
CA GLU A 62 -4.62 -6.35 -19.27
C GLU A 62 -5.70 -5.59 -18.49
N SER A 63 -5.51 -5.50 -17.17
CA SER A 63 -6.34 -4.70 -16.27
C SER A 63 -5.42 -3.87 -15.36
N PRO A 64 -5.25 -2.58 -15.64
CA PRO A 64 -4.41 -1.69 -14.82
C PRO A 64 -4.77 -1.74 -13.34
N LYS A 65 -6.07 -1.62 -13.04
CA LYS A 65 -6.61 -1.71 -11.68
C LYS A 65 -6.11 -2.96 -10.96
N THR A 66 -6.30 -4.13 -11.56
CA THR A 66 -5.91 -5.42 -10.96
C THR A 66 -4.41 -5.55 -10.71
N TYR A 67 -3.59 -4.98 -11.59
CA TYR A 67 -2.13 -5.03 -11.48
C TYR A 67 -1.61 -4.08 -10.41
N VAL A 68 -2.15 -2.87 -10.35
CA VAL A 68 -1.82 -1.88 -9.32
C VAL A 68 -2.24 -2.37 -7.95
N TYR A 69 -3.47 -2.91 -7.80
CA TYR A 69 -3.91 -3.55 -6.55
C TYR A 69 -2.96 -4.65 -6.08
N ALA A 70 -2.51 -5.52 -6.99
CA ALA A 70 -1.61 -6.60 -6.60
C ALA A 70 -0.21 -6.10 -6.23
N ALA A 71 0.30 -5.09 -6.93
CA ALA A 71 1.58 -4.46 -6.60
C ALA A 71 1.52 -3.79 -5.22
N GLU A 72 0.50 -2.98 -4.97
CA GLU A 72 0.28 -2.32 -3.67
C GLU A 72 0.14 -3.36 -2.56
N LYS A 73 -0.75 -4.34 -2.72
CA LYS A 73 -0.98 -5.37 -1.71
C LYS A 73 0.30 -6.12 -1.36
N ALA A 74 1.12 -6.44 -2.35
CA ALA A 74 2.39 -7.13 -2.14
C ALA A 74 3.44 -6.25 -1.44
N ILE A 75 3.52 -4.97 -1.78
CA ILE A 75 4.42 -4.01 -1.12
C ILE A 75 4.00 -3.79 0.34
N THR A 76 2.70 -3.65 0.59
CA THR A 76 2.13 -3.52 1.93
C THR A 76 2.35 -4.79 2.77
N GLU A 77 2.14 -5.97 2.18
CA GLU A 77 2.44 -7.25 2.84
C GLU A 77 3.95 -7.41 3.12
N PHE A 78 4.82 -6.97 2.22
CA PHE A 78 6.27 -6.93 2.46
C PHE A 78 6.59 -6.08 3.70
N PHE A 79 6.00 -4.90 3.85
CA PHE A 79 6.15 -4.10 5.07
C PHE A 79 5.64 -4.79 6.34
N HIS A 80 4.49 -5.47 6.27
CA HIS A 80 3.97 -6.22 7.42
C HIS A 80 4.90 -7.36 7.84
N GLN A 81 5.79 -7.82 6.96
CA GLN A 81 6.80 -8.84 7.22
C GLN A 81 8.21 -8.28 7.48
N ARG A 82 8.34 -6.98 7.82
CA ARG A 82 9.64 -6.33 8.04
C ARG A 82 10.51 -6.96 9.12
N ASP A 83 9.92 -7.57 10.14
CA ASP A 83 10.63 -8.32 11.16
C ASP A 83 11.53 -9.43 10.59
N LYS A 84 11.16 -9.95 9.40
CA LYS A 84 11.89 -11.01 8.70
C LYS A 84 13.01 -10.53 7.80
N TRP A 85 12.98 -9.29 7.31
CA TRP A 85 13.95 -8.80 6.31
C TRP A 85 14.68 -7.52 6.70
N GLN A 86 14.17 -6.75 7.68
CA GLN A 86 14.75 -5.45 8.05
C GLN A 86 16.19 -5.59 8.56
N ARG A 87 16.53 -6.72 9.19
CA ARG A 87 17.89 -7.02 9.67
C ARG A 87 18.90 -7.20 8.53
N ASP A 88 18.43 -7.53 7.33
CA ASP A 88 19.28 -7.73 6.16
C ASP A 88 19.62 -6.39 5.47
N LEU A 89 19.04 -5.28 5.91
CA LEU A 89 19.46 -3.95 5.47
C LEU A 89 20.78 -3.54 6.13
N PRO A 90 21.71 -2.89 5.40
CA PRO A 90 21.62 -2.41 4.01
C PRO A 90 22.03 -3.46 2.95
N SER A 91 22.51 -4.62 3.38
CA SER A 91 23.14 -5.65 2.54
C SER A 91 22.13 -6.73 2.12
N PHE A 92 20.98 -6.33 1.59
CA PHE A 92 19.87 -7.24 1.26
C PHE A 92 20.38 -8.39 0.36
N THR A 93 20.39 -9.63 0.89
CA THR A 93 21.21 -10.75 0.36
C THR A 93 20.50 -11.61 -0.68
N GLY A 94 19.20 -11.46 -0.92
CA GLY A 94 18.51 -12.32 -1.86
C GLY A 94 17.16 -11.79 -2.30
N PRO A 95 16.48 -12.50 -3.20
CA PRO A 95 15.05 -12.29 -3.39
C PRO A 95 14.30 -12.72 -2.12
N TYR A 96 13.45 -11.86 -1.58
CA TYR A 96 12.54 -12.21 -0.49
C TYR A 96 11.22 -12.74 -1.08
N ILE A 97 10.85 -13.98 -0.75
CA ILE A 97 9.72 -14.69 -1.36
C ILE A 97 8.65 -14.95 -0.32
N PHE A 98 7.40 -14.62 -0.64
CA PHE A 98 6.25 -14.82 0.23
C PHE A 98 4.96 -14.96 -0.58
N SER A 99 3.92 -15.53 0.04
CA SER A 99 2.59 -15.63 -0.56
C SER A 99 1.79 -14.36 -0.27
N VAL A 100 1.07 -13.86 -1.28
CA VAL A 100 0.17 -12.71 -1.18
C VAL A 100 -1.26 -13.18 -1.45
N GLY A 101 -2.03 -13.38 -0.39
CA GLY A 101 -3.33 -14.07 -0.48
C GLY A 101 -3.18 -15.55 -0.89
N ASP A 102 -4.26 -16.14 -1.38
CA ASP A 102 -4.37 -17.60 -1.43
C ASP A 102 -3.66 -18.28 -2.62
N GLN A 103 -3.25 -17.53 -3.66
CA GLN A 103 -2.76 -18.14 -4.92
C GLN A 103 -1.66 -17.36 -5.65
N GLN A 104 -1.08 -16.32 -5.05
CA GLN A 104 -0.05 -15.51 -5.71
C GLN A 104 1.26 -15.55 -4.92
N THR A 105 2.35 -15.95 -5.57
CA THR A 105 3.69 -15.84 -5.00
C THR A 105 4.28 -14.49 -5.38
N CYS A 106 4.78 -13.75 -4.40
CA CYS A 106 5.54 -12.53 -4.61
C CYS A 106 7.03 -12.76 -4.36
N THR A 107 7.85 -12.15 -5.21
CA THR A 107 9.30 -12.10 -5.08
C THR A 107 9.73 -10.64 -5.04
N ILE A 108 10.33 -10.20 -3.94
CA ILE A 108 10.94 -8.89 -3.78
C ILE A 108 12.43 -9.01 -4.03
N GLU A 109 12.92 -8.35 -5.07
CA GLU A 109 14.34 -8.20 -5.34
C GLU A 109 14.77 -6.78 -5.02
N VAL A 110 15.91 -6.61 -4.37
CA VAL A 110 16.51 -5.29 -4.15
C VAL A 110 17.72 -5.14 -5.06
N ARG A 111 17.75 -4.11 -5.89
CA ARG A 111 18.90 -3.89 -6.79
C ARG A 111 20.11 -3.43 -6.00
N SER A 112 21.26 -4.06 -6.28
CA SER A 112 22.56 -3.73 -5.70
C SER A 112 23.18 -2.43 -6.25
N ARG A 113 22.68 -1.89 -7.36
CA ARG A 113 23.18 -0.65 -7.99
C ARG A 113 22.09 0.42 -8.11
N TYR A 114 22.52 1.68 -8.18
CA TYR A 114 21.70 2.91 -8.24
C TYR A 114 20.82 3.08 -9.50
N ALA A 115 20.49 2.02 -10.25
CA ALA A 115 19.92 2.17 -11.60
C ALA A 115 18.41 2.51 -11.64
N LEU A 116 17.68 2.33 -10.55
CA LEU A 116 16.23 2.59 -10.53
C LEU A 116 15.90 3.74 -9.58
N ASP A 117 15.10 4.68 -10.09
CA ASP A 117 14.41 5.74 -9.32
C ASP A 117 12.90 5.45 -9.22
N HIS A 118 12.53 4.19 -9.37
CA HIS A 118 11.16 3.69 -9.29
C HIS A 118 11.15 2.22 -8.86
N ILE A 119 9.96 1.70 -8.54
CA ILE A 119 9.68 0.30 -8.28
C ILE A 119 9.31 -0.36 -9.61
N SER A 120 10.03 -1.41 -10.01
CA SER A 120 9.70 -2.14 -11.25
C SER A 120 8.88 -3.38 -10.92
N VAL A 121 7.75 -3.55 -11.61
CA VAL A 121 6.84 -4.67 -11.39
C VAL A 121 6.74 -5.52 -12.65
N ARG A 122 6.95 -6.82 -12.48
CA ARG A 122 6.71 -7.84 -13.49
C ARG A 122 5.70 -8.83 -12.93
N ARG A 123 4.58 -9.00 -13.65
CA ARG A 123 3.55 -9.96 -13.28
C ARG A 123 3.41 -11.03 -14.36
N THR A 124 3.33 -12.28 -13.91
CA THR A 124 2.85 -13.42 -14.70
C THR A 124 1.57 -13.97 -14.04
N ARG A 125 1.03 -15.08 -14.55
CA ARG A 125 -0.26 -15.63 -14.08
C ARG A 125 -0.33 -15.80 -12.57
N ASN A 126 0.69 -16.42 -11.96
CA ASN A 126 0.71 -16.75 -10.52
C ASN A 126 1.86 -16.08 -9.76
N ASN A 127 2.77 -15.37 -10.44
CA ASN A 127 3.94 -14.76 -9.82
C ASN A 127 3.95 -13.25 -10.01
N LEU A 128 4.34 -12.54 -8.95
CA LEU A 128 4.58 -11.10 -8.96
C LEU A 128 6.03 -10.84 -8.53
N THR A 129 6.87 -10.42 -9.46
CA THR A 129 8.22 -9.95 -9.13
C THR A 129 8.17 -8.43 -8.96
N ILE A 130 8.58 -7.95 -7.80
CA ILE A 130 8.73 -6.52 -7.50
C ILE A 130 10.22 -6.27 -7.28
N VAL A 131 10.77 -5.35 -8.05
CA VAL A 131 12.17 -4.95 -7.96
C VAL A 131 12.23 -3.57 -7.34
N LEU A 132 12.71 -3.51 -6.11
CA LEU A 132 12.94 -2.28 -5.37
C LEU A 132 14.30 -1.67 -5.74
N PRO A 133 14.41 -0.33 -5.74
CA PRO A 133 15.70 0.32 -5.88
C PRO A 133 16.59 0.03 -4.66
N HIS A 134 17.87 0.38 -4.74
CA HIS A 134 18.80 0.24 -3.63
C HIS A 134 18.26 0.96 -2.36
N PRO A 135 18.39 0.42 -1.13
CA PRO A 135 17.78 0.97 0.08
C PRO A 135 18.11 2.45 0.35
N ARG A 136 19.34 2.88 0.00
CA ARG A 136 19.77 4.29 0.05
C ARG A 136 18.90 5.26 -0.77
N LYS A 137 18.11 4.77 -1.73
CA LYS A 137 17.18 5.58 -2.55
C LYS A 137 15.75 5.55 -2.05
N TRP A 138 15.39 4.67 -1.11
CA TRP A 138 14.00 4.45 -0.71
C TRP A 138 13.30 5.74 -0.26
N MET A 139 13.96 6.56 0.56
CA MET A 139 13.43 7.87 0.96
C MET A 139 13.10 8.78 -0.25
N ARG A 140 13.93 8.75 -1.30
CA ARG A 140 13.75 9.61 -2.49
C ARG A 140 12.67 9.10 -3.44
N VAL A 141 12.29 7.82 -3.35
CA VAL A 141 11.30 7.19 -4.23
C VAL A 141 9.99 6.87 -3.50
N GLY A 142 9.73 7.54 -2.37
CA GLY A 142 8.49 7.38 -1.61
C GLY A 142 8.36 6.05 -0.86
N LEU A 143 9.47 5.35 -0.61
CA LEU A 143 9.54 4.11 0.17
C LEU A 143 10.04 4.34 1.60
N GLY A 144 10.08 5.59 2.08
CA GLY A 144 10.57 5.92 3.41
C GLY A 144 9.81 5.23 4.54
N TRP A 145 8.50 5.04 4.34
CA TRP A 145 7.62 4.33 5.26
C TRP A 145 8.02 2.85 5.49
N LEU A 146 8.85 2.24 4.62
CA LEU A 146 9.40 0.90 4.87
C LEU A 146 10.36 0.86 6.07
N PHE A 147 10.90 2.00 6.50
CA PHE A 147 11.75 2.11 7.69
C PHE A 147 10.97 2.41 8.97
N GLU A 148 9.67 2.69 8.87
CA GLU A 148 8.89 3.05 10.04
C GLU A 148 8.80 1.88 11.03
N PRO A 149 8.80 2.20 12.34
CA PRO A 149 8.72 1.19 13.37
C PRO A 149 7.40 0.40 13.28
N PRO A 150 7.35 -0.81 13.85
CA PRO A 150 6.11 -1.53 13.98
C PRO A 150 5.03 -0.72 14.65
N CYS A 151 3.79 -0.94 14.21
CA CYS A 151 2.65 -0.44 14.96
C CYS A 151 2.74 -0.92 16.41
N PRO A 152 2.68 -0.01 17.38
CA PRO A 152 2.74 -0.34 18.81
C PRO A 152 1.59 -1.23 19.27
N CYS A 153 0.46 -1.20 18.54
CA CYS A 153 -0.71 -2.03 18.77
C CYS A 153 -0.48 -3.55 18.67
N GLY A 154 0.66 -4.00 18.12
CA GLY A 154 1.00 -5.42 17.97
C GLY A 154 0.12 -6.21 16.98
N GLY A 155 -0.88 -5.58 16.37
CA GLY A 155 -1.80 -6.23 15.43
C GLY A 155 -1.16 -6.49 14.07
N PRO A 156 -1.26 -7.72 13.51
CA PRO A 156 -0.88 -7.95 12.12
C PRO A 156 -1.80 -7.12 11.21
N LYS A 157 -1.22 -6.38 10.25
CA LYS A 157 -1.97 -5.57 9.26
C LYS A 157 -2.79 -4.41 9.83
N CYS A 158 -2.43 -3.94 11.02
CA CYS A 158 -2.95 -2.72 11.66
C CYS A 158 -2.91 -1.46 10.79
N ILE A 159 -2.04 -1.41 9.79
CA ILE A 159 -1.89 -0.30 8.86
C ILE A 159 -2.13 -0.84 7.44
N PRO A 160 -3.33 -0.66 6.87
CA PRO A 160 -3.68 -1.25 5.58
C PRO A 160 -3.12 -0.49 4.36
N ALA A 161 -2.66 0.76 4.53
CA ALA A 161 -2.06 1.59 3.48
C ALA A 161 -0.90 2.42 4.05
N PRO A 162 0.22 1.78 4.44
CA PRO A 162 1.29 2.41 5.22
C PRO A 162 1.99 3.59 4.51
N TRP A 163 1.99 3.60 3.18
CA TRP A 163 2.53 4.68 2.36
C TRP A 163 1.73 5.99 2.43
N ARG A 164 0.53 5.99 3.04
CA ARG A 164 -0.22 7.20 3.39
C ARG A 164 0.25 7.85 4.71
N ASN A 165 1.28 7.30 5.38
CA ASN A 165 1.76 7.73 6.71
C ASN A 165 0.68 7.67 7.80
N THR A 166 -0.14 6.63 7.74
CA THR A 166 -1.37 6.49 8.51
C THR A 166 -1.04 6.02 9.93
N ILE A 167 -1.62 6.69 10.93
CA ILE A 167 -1.49 6.30 12.33
C ILE A 167 -2.31 5.03 12.57
N CYS A 168 -1.86 4.15 13.46
CA CYS A 168 -2.66 2.98 13.80
C CYS A 168 -3.99 3.36 14.46
N GLN A 169 -5.08 2.72 14.05
CA GLN A 169 -6.41 2.81 14.67
C GLN A 169 -6.42 2.62 16.20
N ASN A 170 -5.50 1.80 16.72
CA ASN A 170 -5.42 1.46 18.14
C ASN A 170 -4.44 2.35 18.93
N GLY A 171 -3.91 3.41 18.30
CA GLY A 171 -3.14 4.48 18.94
C GLY A 171 -1.70 4.11 19.33
N TYR A 172 -0.80 5.08 19.13
CA TYR A 172 -0.56 6.08 20.17
C TYR A 172 -1.10 7.43 19.70
#